data_AF-A0A178B485-F1
#
_entry.id   AF-A0A178B485-F1
#
_cell.length_a   1.000
_cell.length_b   1.000
_cell.length_c   1.000
_cell.angle_alpha   90.00
_cell.angle_beta   90.00
_cell.angle_gamma   90.00
#
_symmetry.space_group_name_H-M   'P 1'
#
loop_
_entity.id
_entity.type
_entity.pdbx_description
1 polymer ?
#
loop_
_entity_poly.entity_id
_entity_poly.type
_entity_poly.pdbx_seq_one_letter_code
_entity_poly.pdbx_strand_id
1 'polypeptide(L)'
;MEARSPMITIAVSVAALVLGVPVAILAIMFNSNWIPHIILGSKTFSTGPGKTTTIDFGILTGPNDAVFAGALVAIASTLLFIIGLLLIRHFTRHNGFGWFVFGSALVNLLSQIGCCAAVYIFKNKYPVAISTDQIRYVDGQYTTGGNLYTKEAWACSMNALYANREGDWADRACSRFGIARALTIPLVACAVFTLGMAYWQMRPQGGFGWLFGRNDKIVAAYKPKGEYIGLKG
;
A
#
# COMPACT_ATOMS: atom_id res chain seq x y z
N MET A 1 38.06 6.85 -6.12
CA MET A 1 36.60 6.69 -6.19
C MET A 1 36.19 6.99 -7.62
N GLU A 2 35.72 6.00 -8.40
CA GLU A 2 35.04 6.35 -9.64
C GLU A 2 33.79 7.14 -9.28
N ALA A 3 33.74 8.41 -9.70
CA ALA A 3 32.57 9.26 -9.55
C ALA A 3 31.42 8.59 -10.31
N ARG A 4 30.51 7.93 -9.58
CA ARG A 4 29.30 7.38 -10.20
C ARG A 4 28.52 8.56 -10.78
N SER A 5 28.23 8.48 -12.08
CA SER A 5 27.57 9.55 -12.82
C SER A 5 26.29 10.02 -12.11
N PRO A 6 26.17 11.32 -11.75
CA PRO A 6 24.99 11.87 -11.09
C PRO A 6 23.73 11.69 -11.95
N MET A 7 23.89 11.60 -13.27
CA MET A 7 22.80 11.34 -14.22
C MET A 7 22.08 10.02 -13.93
N ILE A 8 22.80 8.97 -13.49
CA ILE A 8 22.16 7.68 -13.17
C ILE A 8 21.32 7.81 -11.90
N THR A 9 21.79 8.55 -10.90
CA THR A 9 21.01 8.80 -9.68
C THR A 9 19.72 9.53 -10.02
N ILE A 10 19.81 10.62 -10.80
CA ILE A 10 18.66 11.41 -11.24
C ILE A 10 17.69 10.53 -12.03
N ALA A 11 18.18 9.77 -13.02
CA ALA A 11 17.34 8.90 -13.84
C ALA A 11 16.58 7.86 -13.00
N VAL A 12 17.24 7.22 -12.04
CA VAL A 12 16.62 6.22 -11.16
C VAL A 12 15.63 6.86 -10.19
N SER A 13 15.93 8.03 -9.66
CA SER A 13 15.00 8.79 -8.80
C SER A 13 13.76 9.22 -9.57
N VAL A 14 13.92 9.73 -10.79
CA VAL A 14 12.78 10.09 -11.67
C VAL A 14 11.96 8.86 -12.00
N ALA A 15 12.60 7.75 -12.37
CA ALA A 15 11.89 6.49 -12.63
C ALA A 15 11.09 6.01 -11.41
N ALA A 16 11.68 6.05 -10.20
CA ALA A 16 10.98 5.69 -8.97
C ALA A 16 9.79 6.62 -8.67
N LEU A 17 9.94 7.94 -8.88
CA LEU A 17 8.85 8.90 -8.70
C LEU A 17 7.70 8.65 -9.68
N VAL A 18 8.02 8.52 -10.98
CA VAL A 18 7.03 8.35 -12.05
C VAL A 18 6.26 7.05 -11.89
N LEU A 19 6.89 5.98 -11.39
CA LEU A 19 6.23 4.69 -11.19
C LEU A 19 5.48 4.62 -9.86
N GLY A 20 6.02 5.16 -8.78
CA GLY A 20 5.44 5.02 -7.44
C GLY A 20 4.32 6.02 -7.13
N VAL A 21 4.52 7.29 -7.47
CA VAL A 21 3.69 8.40 -6.94
C VAL A 21 2.36 8.57 -7.70
N PRO A 22 2.32 8.62 -9.06
CA PRO A 22 1.07 8.83 -9.79
C PRO A 22 0.02 7.76 -9.49
N VAL A 23 0.42 6.48 -9.45
CA VAL A 23 -0.50 5.36 -9.19
C VAL A 23 -1.07 5.45 -7.76
N ALA A 24 -0.24 5.80 -6.78
CA ALA A 24 -0.68 5.99 -5.40
C ALA A 24 -1.64 7.18 -5.25
N ILE A 25 -1.36 8.31 -5.93
CA ILE A 25 -2.25 9.48 -5.94
C ILE A 25 -3.60 9.12 -6.56
N LEU A 26 -3.59 8.43 -7.71
CA LEU A 26 -4.83 7.98 -8.35
C LEU A 26 -5.62 7.04 -7.41
N ALA A 27 -4.96 6.11 -6.74
CA ALA A 27 -5.62 5.23 -5.77
C ALA A 27 -6.28 6.02 -4.64
N ILE A 28 -5.63 7.06 -4.11
CA ILE A 28 -6.21 7.96 -3.10
C ILE A 28 -7.41 8.72 -3.68
N MET A 29 -7.26 9.35 -4.84
CA MET A 29 -8.34 10.12 -5.49
C MET A 29 -9.58 9.28 -5.76
N PHE A 30 -9.40 8.05 -6.26
CA PHE A 30 -10.51 7.13 -6.52
C PHE A 30 -11.08 6.51 -5.23
N ASN A 31 -10.35 6.51 -4.13
CA ASN A 31 -10.84 6.06 -2.82
C ASN A 31 -11.54 7.18 -2.03
N SER A 32 -11.26 8.45 -2.35
CA SER A 32 -11.90 9.61 -1.73
C SER A 32 -13.23 9.94 -2.41
N ASN A 33 -14.24 9.10 -2.20
CA ASN A 33 -15.61 9.39 -2.63
C ASN A 33 -16.53 9.67 -1.47
N TRP A 34 -17.45 10.59 -1.71
CA TRP A 34 -18.55 10.85 -0.80
C TRP A 34 -19.52 9.66 -0.81
N ILE A 35 -19.89 9.19 0.38
CA ILE A 35 -20.95 8.21 0.62
C ILE A 35 -21.77 8.78 1.78
N PRO A 36 -23.12 8.75 1.71
CA PRO A 36 -23.95 9.13 2.84
C PRO A 36 -23.63 8.26 4.06
N HIS A 37 -23.71 8.86 5.26
CA HIS A 37 -23.54 8.12 6.50
C HIS A 37 -24.76 7.22 6.72
N ILE A 38 -24.59 5.92 6.53
CA ILE A 38 -25.67 4.93 6.62
C ILE A 38 -25.43 4.04 7.84
N ILE A 39 -26.46 3.95 8.66
CA ILE A 39 -26.54 3.05 9.81
C ILE A 39 -27.24 1.79 9.32
N LEU A 40 -26.53 0.66 9.26
CA LEU A 40 -27.07 -0.62 8.81
C LEU A 40 -27.76 -1.39 9.95
N GLY A 41 -27.47 -1.00 11.18
CA GLY A 41 -28.13 -1.49 12.38
C GLY A 41 -27.55 -0.82 13.62
N SER A 42 -28.25 -0.95 14.73
CA SER A 42 -27.84 -0.41 16.02
C SER A 42 -28.03 -1.46 17.10
N LYS A 43 -27.08 -1.60 18.02
CA LYS A 43 -27.23 -2.47 19.19
C LYS A 43 -27.06 -1.67 20.46
N THR A 44 -28.11 -1.65 21.27
CA THR A 44 -28.14 -1.00 22.58
C THR A 44 -27.60 -1.97 23.63
N PHE A 45 -26.57 -1.55 24.36
CA PHE A 45 -26.06 -2.26 25.52
C PHE A 45 -26.31 -1.45 26.79
N SER A 46 -26.65 -2.13 27.88
CA SER A 46 -26.70 -1.51 29.19
C SER A 46 -25.28 -1.37 29.73
N THR A 47 -24.79 -0.14 29.87
CA THR A 47 -23.45 0.17 30.40
C THR A 47 -23.44 0.50 31.89
N GLY A 48 -24.61 0.42 32.54
CA GLY A 48 -24.74 0.64 33.97
C GLY A 48 -26.18 0.95 34.38
N PRO A 49 -26.43 1.17 35.68
CA PRO A 49 -27.77 1.50 36.19
C PRO A 49 -28.29 2.78 35.51
N GLY A 50 -29.33 2.63 34.68
CA GLY A 50 -29.94 3.74 33.94
C GLY A 50 -29.15 4.30 32.76
N LYS A 51 -28.05 3.66 32.33
CA LYS A 51 -27.27 4.09 31.16
C LYS A 51 -27.27 3.02 30.08
N THR A 52 -27.82 3.36 28.92
CA THR A 52 -27.70 2.58 27.69
C THR A 52 -26.78 3.29 26.71
N THR A 53 -25.89 2.54 26.08
CA THR A 53 -25.10 3.01 24.95
C THR A 53 -25.53 2.26 23.70
N THR A 54 -25.91 2.99 22.67
CA THR A 54 -26.20 2.45 21.35
C THR A 54 -24.92 2.46 20.53
N ILE A 55 -24.53 1.29 20.02
CA ILE A 55 -23.45 1.17 19.05
C ILE A 55 -24.09 0.96 17.68
N ASP A 56 -23.83 1.90 16.78
CA ASP A 56 -24.29 1.83 15.40
C ASP A 56 -23.28 1.10 14.53
N PHE A 57 -23.75 0.12 13.77
CA PHE A 57 -22.95 -0.61 12.80
C PHE A 57 -23.08 0.08 11.45
N GLY A 58 -22.03 0.80 11.08
CA GLY A 58 -21.90 1.40 9.76
C GLY A 58 -21.39 0.43 8.69
N ILE A 59 -21.23 0.97 7.50
CA ILE A 59 -20.59 0.29 6.36
C ILE A 59 -19.12 -0.01 6.69
N LEU A 60 -18.65 -1.20 6.32
CA LEU A 60 -17.28 -1.63 6.57
C LEU A 60 -16.28 -0.82 5.71
N THR A 61 -15.32 -0.15 6.36
CA THR A 61 -14.31 0.69 5.71
C THR A 61 -13.01 -0.05 5.36
N GLY A 62 -12.83 -1.27 5.86
CA GLY A 62 -11.57 -2.03 5.78
C GLY A 62 -10.89 -2.07 4.40
N PRO A 63 -11.59 -2.38 3.29
CA PRO A 63 -10.95 -2.38 1.97
C PRO A 63 -10.42 -1.01 1.56
N ASN A 64 -11.20 0.04 1.81
CA ASN A 64 -10.83 1.42 1.48
C ASN A 64 -9.66 1.91 2.32
N ASP A 65 -9.63 1.52 3.60
CA ASP A 65 -8.53 1.83 4.51
C ASP A 65 -7.26 1.11 4.07
N ALA A 66 -7.38 -0.14 3.57
CA ALA A 66 -6.26 -0.89 3.02
C ALA A 66 -5.70 -0.26 1.73
N VAL A 67 -6.54 0.18 0.81
CA VAL A 67 -6.11 0.91 -0.40
C VAL A 67 -5.42 2.23 -0.02
N PHE A 68 -6.01 2.98 0.90
CA PHE A 68 -5.45 4.25 1.38
C PHE A 68 -4.10 4.07 2.06
N ALA A 69 -3.99 3.10 2.98
CA ALA A 69 -2.75 2.76 3.66
C ALA A 69 -1.68 2.30 2.66
N GLY A 70 -2.03 1.44 1.68
CA GLY A 70 -1.13 1.00 0.62
C GLY A 70 -0.57 2.17 -0.18
N ALA A 71 -1.42 3.11 -0.58
CA ALA A 71 -0.99 4.31 -1.30
C ALA A 71 -0.03 5.20 -0.49
N LEU A 72 -0.32 5.43 0.80
CA LEU A 72 0.57 6.20 1.67
C LEU A 72 1.93 5.52 1.87
N VAL A 73 1.94 4.19 2.08
CA VAL A 73 3.17 3.41 2.19
C VAL A 73 3.98 3.46 0.89
N ALA A 74 3.33 3.43 -0.27
CA ALA A 74 4.02 3.57 -1.56
C ALA A 74 4.73 4.92 -1.69
N ILE A 75 4.05 6.02 -1.34
CA ILE A 75 4.63 7.37 -1.38
C ILE A 75 5.81 7.47 -0.41
N ALA A 76 5.62 7.07 0.85
CA ALA A 76 6.66 7.13 1.89
C ALA A 76 7.88 6.29 1.52
N SER A 77 7.67 5.07 1.03
CA SER A 77 8.74 4.16 0.63
C SER A 77 9.51 4.68 -0.58
N THR A 78 8.84 5.32 -1.53
CA THR A 78 9.50 5.96 -2.69
C THR A 78 10.42 7.10 -2.26
N LEU A 79 9.99 7.93 -1.30
CA LEU A 79 10.82 9.00 -0.75
C LEU A 79 12.04 8.44 0.00
N LEU A 80 11.83 7.44 0.86
CA LEU A 80 12.92 6.77 1.59
C LEU A 80 13.91 6.09 0.65
N PHE A 81 13.43 5.46 -0.42
CA PHE A 81 14.26 4.87 -1.46
C PHE A 81 15.17 5.90 -2.13
N ILE A 82 14.63 7.06 -2.51
CA ILE A 82 15.38 8.16 -3.14
C ILE A 82 16.41 8.73 -2.16
N ILE A 83 16.02 8.99 -0.91
CA ILE A 83 16.93 9.48 0.14
C ILE A 83 18.08 8.48 0.35
N GLY A 84 17.76 7.19 0.49
CA GLY A 84 18.78 6.13 0.63
C GLY A 84 19.71 6.07 -0.58
N LEU A 85 19.17 6.24 -1.80
CA LEU A 85 19.97 6.24 -3.03
C LEU A 85 20.97 7.40 -3.04
N LEU A 86 20.53 8.59 -2.64
CA LEU A 86 21.39 9.78 -2.53
C LEU A 86 22.50 9.56 -1.48
N LEU A 87 22.15 9.01 -0.31
CA LEU A 87 23.09 8.74 0.77
C LEU A 87 24.16 7.74 0.36
N ILE A 88 23.77 6.60 -0.24
CA ILE A 88 24.71 5.56 -0.69
C ILE A 88 25.64 6.06 -1.80
N ARG A 89 25.14 6.91 -2.71
CA ARG A 89 25.91 7.32 -3.90
C ARG A 89 26.78 8.54 -3.66
N HIS A 90 26.38 9.46 -2.79
CA HIS A 90 27.06 10.75 -2.64
C HIS A 90 27.71 10.98 -1.27
N PHE A 91 27.25 10.31 -0.20
CA PHE A 91 27.73 10.60 1.15
C PHE A 91 28.58 9.47 1.74
N THR A 92 28.10 8.23 1.73
CA THR A 92 28.80 7.14 2.43
C THR A 92 28.43 5.74 1.96
N ARG A 93 29.36 4.78 2.12
CA ARG A 93 29.18 3.36 1.81
C ARG A 93 28.83 2.50 3.04
N HIS A 94 28.33 3.11 4.12
CA HIS A 94 27.85 2.32 5.25
C HIS A 94 26.67 1.42 4.84
N ASN A 95 26.78 0.14 5.20
CA ASN A 95 25.76 -0.89 4.99
C ASN A 95 24.38 -0.51 5.54
N GLY A 96 24.31 0.27 6.63
CA GLY A 96 23.07 0.80 7.19
C GLY A 96 22.24 1.60 6.18
N PHE A 97 22.86 2.39 5.30
CA PHE A 97 22.13 3.11 4.24
C PHE A 97 21.62 2.18 3.14
N GLY A 98 22.29 1.04 2.93
CA GLY A 98 21.77 -0.06 2.11
C GLY A 98 20.38 -0.52 2.53
N TRP A 99 20.13 -0.59 3.85
CA TRP A 99 18.82 -0.93 4.40
C TRP A 99 17.77 0.14 4.16
N PHE A 100 18.13 1.42 4.07
CA PHE A 100 17.17 2.44 3.67
C PHE A 100 16.69 2.25 2.23
N VAL A 101 17.57 1.85 1.31
CA VAL A 101 17.20 1.60 -0.10
C VAL A 101 16.44 0.28 -0.25
N PHE A 102 17.01 -0.80 0.26
CA PHE A 102 16.41 -2.13 0.09
C PHE A 102 15.23 -2.37 1.02
N GLY A 103 15.37 -1.99 2.29
CA GLY A 103 14.34 -2.19 3.30
C GLY A 103 13.08 -1.41 3.00
N SER A 104 13.18 -0.15 2.56
CA SER A 104 11.99 0.62 2.15
C SER A 104 11.29 -0.02 0.94
N ALA A 105 12.04 -0.46 -0.08
CA ALA A 105 11.46 -1.15 -1.24
C ALA A 105 10.83 -2.51 -0.87
N LEU A 106 11.44 -3.25 0.06
CA LEU A 106 10.91 -4.52 0.55
C LEU A 106 9.62 -4.32 1.37
N VAL A 107 9.63 -3.36 2.31
CA VAL A 107 8.45 -2.99 3.09
C VAL A 107 7.32 -2.56 2.15
N ASN A 108 7.62 -1.74 1.14
CA ASN A 108 6.63 -1.35 0.14
C ASN A 108 6.00 -2.58 -0.54
N LEU A 109 6.82 -3.50 -1.06
CA LEU A 109 6.30 -4.69 -1.73
C LEU A 109 5.43 -5.55 -0.81
N LEU A 110 5.88 -5.83 0.41
CA LEU A 110 5.13 -6.62 1.37
C LEU A 110 3.80 -5.94 1.74
N SER A 111 3.81 -4.62 1.94
CA SER A 111 2.61 -3.84 2.18
C SER A 111 1.65 -3.86 1.00
N GLN A 112 2.12 -3.67 -0.24
CA GLN A 112 1.23 -3.72 -1.42
C GLN A 112 0.62 -5.11 -1.62
N ILE A 113 1.37 -6.18 -1.40
CA ILE A 113 0.84 -7.56 -1.46
C ILE A 113 -0.23 -7.74 -0.38
N GLY A 114 0.05 -7.32 0.86
CA GLY A 114 -0.89 -7.41 1.97
C GLY A 114 -2.18 -6.63 1.74
N CYS A 115 -2.07 -5.37 1.30
CA CYS A 115 -3.22 -4.52 0.96
C CYS A 115 -4.03 -5.11 -0.20
N CYS A 116 -3.37 -5.57 -1.26
CA CYS A 116 -4.04 -6.20 -2.40
C CYS A 116 -4.81 -7.46 -1.94
N ALA A 117 -4.15 -8.37 -1.22
CA ALA A 117 -4.79 -9.58 -0.70
C ALA A 117 -5.99 -9.24 0.21
N ALA A 118 -5.83 -8.29 1.14
CA ALA A 118 -6.90 -7.85 2.03
C ALA A 118 -8.13 -7.38 1.24
N VAL A 119 -7.94 -6.48 0.26
CA VAL A 119 -9.05 -5.93 -0.53
C VAL A 119 -9.82 -7.03 -1.28
N TYR A 120 -9.14 -8.00 -1.88
CA TYR A 120 -9.81 -9.11 -2.58
C TYR A 120 -10.49 -10.10 -1.63
N ILE A 121 -9.90 -10.37 -0.45
CA ILE A 121 -10.54 -11.19 0.60
C ILE A 121 -11.84 -10.53 1.06
N PHE A 122 -11.81 -9.22 1.36
CA PHE A 122 -13.01 -8.51 1.80
C PHE A 122 -14.08 -8.44 0.71
N LYS A 123 -13.70 -8.24 -0.56
CA LYS A 123 -14.63 -8.28 -1.69
C LYS A 123 -15.38 -9.62 -1.75
N ASN A 124 -14.66 -10.73 -1.60
CA ASN A 124 -15.26 -12.06 -1.68
C ASN A 124 -16.11 -12.39 -0.44
N LYS A 125 -15.71 -11.89 0.74
CA LYS A 125 -16.42 -12.12 2.00
C LYS A 125 -17.72 -11.32 2.12
N TYR A 126 -17.77 -10.12 1.54
CA TYR A 126 -18.90 -9.20 1.63
C TYR A 126 -19.37 -8.80 0.23
N PRO A 127 -20.09 -9.69 -0.48
CA PRO A 127 -20.50 -9.47 -1.87
C PRO A 127 -21.62 -8.42 -1.98
N VAL A 128 -21.83 -7.94 -3.21
CA VAL A 128 -22.92 -7.05 -3.59
C VAL A 128 -24.27 -7.75 -3.37
N ALA A 129 -25.27 -7.03 -2.86
CA ALA A 129 -26.60 -7.56 -2.71
C ALA A 129 -27.27 -7.77 -4.08
N ILE A 130 -27.95 -8.91 -4.24
CA ILE A 130 -28.54 -9.33 -5.53
C ILE A 130 -30.03 -8.96 -5.59
N SER A 131 -30.69 -8.81 -4.44
CA SER A 131 -32.12 -8.52 -4.36
C SER A 131 -32.47 -7.50 -3.28
N THR A 132 -33.61 -6.84 -3.46
CA THR A 132 -34.22 -5.93 -2.47
C THR A 132 -34.66 -6.64 -1.19
N ASP A 133 -34.72 -7.97 -1.18
CA ASP A 133 -34.98 -8.72 0.05
C ASP A 133 -33.78 -8.71 1.02
N GLN A 134 -32.56 -8.60 0.49
CA GLN A 134 -31.35 -8.53 1.30
C GLN A 134 -31.12 -7.13 1.88
N ILE A 135 -31.56 -6.10 1.15
CA ILE A 135 -31.52 -4.70 1.59
C ILE A 135 -32.90 -4.11 1.38
N ARG A 136 -33.68 -4.00 2.45
CA ARG A 136 -35.02 -3.41 2.41
C ARG A 136 -34.96 -1.96 2.86
N TYR A 137 -35.77 -1.12 2.24
CA TYR A 137 -35.96 0.26 2.67
C TYR A 137 -37.33 0.42 3.31
N VAL A 138 -37.36 0.73 4.60
CA VAL A 138 -38.59 0.87 5.40
C VAL A 138 -38.45 2.10 6.30
N ASP A 139 -39.48 2.94 6.36
CA ASP A 139 -39.53 4.13 7.24
C ASP A 139 -38.34 5.07 7.13
N GLY A 140 -37.83 5.28 5.92
CA GLY A 140 -36.70 6.19 5.69
C GLY A 140 -35.32 5.56 5.96
N GLN A 141 -35.26 4.31 6.41
CA GLN A 141 -34.02 3.62 6.79
C GLN A 141 -33.80 2.34 5.98
N TYR A 142 -32.53 1.98 5.82
CA TYR A 142 -32.13 0.72 5.20
C TYR A 142 -31.94 -0.35 6.27
N THR A 143 -32.57 -1.51 6.08
CA THR A 143 -32.35 -2.70 6.90
C THR A 143 -31.71 -3.80 6.08
N THR A 144 -30.64 -4.40 6.61
CA THR A 144 -29.85 -5.44 5.92
C THR A 144 -30.04 -6.83 6.51
N GLY A 145 -30.96 -6.98 7.48
CA GLY A 145 -31.14 -8.25 8.20
C GLY A 145 -29.88 -8.71 8.95
N GLY A 146 -28.99 -7.78 9.32
CA GLY A 146 -27.72 -8.10 9.99
C GLY A 146 -26.55 -8.37 9.05
N ASN A 147 -26.74 -8.31 7.73
CA ASN A 147 -25.64 -8.42 6.78
C ASN A 147 -24.77 -7.16 6.78
N LEU A 148 -23.46 -7.37 6.66
CA LEU A 148 -22.47 -6.31 6.57
C LEU A 148 -22.04 -6.13 5.12
N TYR A 149 -21.86 -4.87 4.72
CA TYR A 149 -21.40 -4.51 3.38
C TYR A 149 -20.16 -3.62 3.47
N THR A 150 -19.26 -3.77 2.51
CA THR A 150 -18.17 -2.82 2.29
C THR A 150 -18.68 -1.58 1.57
N LYS A 151 -17.92 -0.48 1.56
CA LYS A 151 -18.29 0.74 0.82
C LYS A 151 -18.52 0.49 -0.67
N GLU A 152 -17.65 -0.30 -1.32
CA GLU A 152 -17.81 -0.71 -2.73
C GLU A 152 -19.11 -1.52 -2.89
N ALA A 153 -19.28 -2.59 -2.10
CA ALA A 153 -20.44 -3.47 -2.22
C ALA A 153 -21.76 -2.73 -1.96
N TRP A 154 -21.78 -1.82 -0.98
CA TRP A 154 -22.94 -1.01 -0.66
C TRP A 154 -23.30 -0.07 -1.81
N ALA A 155 -22.34 0.71 -2.31
CA ALA A 155 -22.56 1.61 -3.44
C ALA A 155 -23.05 0.86 -4.68
N CYS A 156 -22.46 -0.28 -5.01
CA CYS A 156 -22.90 -1.09 -6.14
C CYS A 156 -24.30 -1.67 -5.92
N SER A 157 -24.65 -2.06 -4.69
CA SER A 157 -26.00 -2.55 -4.34
C SER A 157 -27.05 -1.44 -4.47
N MET A 158 -26.74 -0.24 -4.01
CA MET A 158 -27.64 0.91 -4.11
C MET A 158 -27.87 1.31 -5.57
N ASN A 159 -26.81 1.28 -6.40
CA ASN A 159 -26.94 1.53 -7.83
C ASN A 159 -27.83 0.49 -8.52
N ALA A 160 -27.66 -0.79 -8.21
CA ALA A 160 -28.41 -1.87 -8.84
C ALA A 160 -29.87 -1.97 -8.37
N LEU A 161 -30.11 -1.84 -7.07
CA LEU A 161 -31.42 -2.11 -6.45
C LEU A 161 -32.26 -0.86 -6.22
N TYR A 162 -31.62 0.30 -6.06
CA TYR A 162 -32.26 1.57 -5.70
C TYR A 162 -31.85 2.71 -6.64
N ALA A 163 -31.61 2.40 -7.93
CA ALA A 163 -31.16 3.36 -8.95
C ALA A 163 -31.99 4.66 -8.95
N ASN A 164 -33.32 4.54 -8.84
CA ASN A 164 -34.23 5.69 -8.86
C ASN A 164 -34.09 6.65 -7.68
N ARG A 165 -33.45 6.22 -6.58
CA ARG A 165 -33.26 7.04 -5.37
C ARG A 165 -31.80 7.38 -5.13
N GLU A 166 -30.93 6.39 -5.22
CA GLU A 166 -29.53 6.51 -4.81
C GLU A 166 -28.56 6.48 -6.01
N GLY A 167 -29.05 6.29 -7.23
CA GLY A 167 -28.24 6.02 -8.42
C GLY A 167 -27.15 7.06 -8.69
N ASP A 168 -27.46 8.35 -8.53
CA ASP A 168 -26.55 9.45 -8.90
C ASP A 168 -25.19 9.40 -8.17
N TRP A 169 -25.20 9.15 -6.86
CA TRP A 169 -23.96 9.01 -6.09
C TRP A 169 -23.47 7.57 -6.10
N ALA A 170 -24.39 6.58 -6.08
CA ALA A 170 -24.07 5.18 -5.96
C ALA A 170 -23.31 4.65 -7.18
N ASP A 171 -23.69 5.06 -8.38
CA ASP A 171 -23.01 4.69 -9.63
C ASP A 171 -21.55 5.17 -9.63
N ARG A 172 -21.36 6.47 -9.35
CA ARG A 172 -20.03 7.08 -9.28
C ARG A 172 -19.17 6.43 -8.19
N ALA A 173 -19.73 6.20 -7.01
CA ALA A 173 -19.02 5.58 -5.91
C ALA A 173 -18.65 4.12 -6.22
N CYS A 174 -19.58 3.32 -6.76
CA CYS A 174 -19.33 1.94 -7.16
C CYS A 174 -18.19 1.84 -8.19
N SER A 175 -18.28 2.64 -9.26
CA SER A 175 -17.26 2.67 -10.31
C SER A 175 -15.89 3.08 -9.77
N ARG A 176 -15.82 4.18 -9.01
CA ARG A 176 -14.55 4.70 -8.49
C ARG A 176 -13.93 3.78 -7.44
N PHE A 177 -14.69 3.16 -6.55
CA PHE A 177 -14.15 2.16 -5.63
C PHE A 177 -13.67 0.90 -6.36
N GLY A 178 -14.38 0.47 -7.40
CA GLY A 178 -13.93 -0.60 -8.28
C GLY A 178 -12.58 -0.30 -8.94
N ILE A 179 -12.40 0.94 -9.41
CA ILE A 179 -11.12 1.43 -9.97
C ILE A 179 -10.04 1.49 -8.88
N ALA A 180 -10.34 2.04 -7.69
CA ALA A 180 -9.39 2.13 -6.58
C ALA A 180 -8.87 0.76 -6.17
N ARG A 181 -9.76 -0.25 -6.12
CA ARG A 181 -9.37 -1.65 -5.92
C ARG A 181 -8.52 -2.18 -7.07
N ALA A 182 -8.91 -1.93 -8.32
CA ALA A 182 -8.12 -2.40 -9.47
C ALA A 182 -6.69 -1.81 -9.47
N LEU A 183 -6.52 -0.59 -8.95
CA LEU A 183 -5.22 0.08 -8.81
C LEU A 183 -4.28 -0.57 -7.79
N THR A 184 -4.74 -1.49 -6.93
CA THR A 184 -3.82 -2.23 -6.04
C THR A 184 -2.91 -3.17 -6.83
N ILE A 185 -3.34 -3.67 -7.99
CA ILE A 185 -2.52 -4.52 -8.87
C ILE A 185 -1.32 -3.75 -9.44
N PRO A 186 -1.49 -2.60 -10.13
CA PRO A 186 -0.35 -1.83 -10.61
C PRO A 186 0.51 -1.29 -9.47
N LEU A 187 -0.03 -1.01 -8.28
CA LEU A 187 0.80 -0.67 -7.11
C LEU A 187 1.76 -1.81 -6.73
N VAL A 188 1.30 -3.07 -6.72
CA VAL A 188 2.17 -4.23 -6.51
C VAL A 188 3.24 -4.31 -7.60
N ALA A 189 2.88 -4.13 -8.87
CA ALA A 189 3.84 -4.16 -9.98
C ALA A 189 4.91 -3.06 -9.83
N CYS A 190 4.51 -1.84 -9.46
CA CYS A 190 5.43 -0.72 -9.20
C CYS A 190 6.36 -1.01 -8.00
N ALA A 191 5.85 -1.67 -6.96
CA ALA A 191 6.66 -2.08 -5.82
C ALA A 191 7.68 -3.17 -6.19
N VAL A 192 7.31 -4.15 -7.04
CA VAL A 192 8.26 -5.14 -7.59
C VAL A 192 9.36 -4.46 -8.39
N PHE A 193 9.00 -3.51 -9.26
CA PHE A 193 9.97 -2.77 -10.05
C PHE A 193 10.92 -1.94 -9.16
N THR A 194 10.39 -1.29 -8.13
CA THR A 194 11.18 -0.52 -7.15
C THR A 194 12.16 -1.42 -6.40
N LEU A 195 11.73 -2.61 -5.98
CA LEU A 195 12.61 -3.60 -5.36
C LEU A 195 13.69 -4.10 -6.32
N GLY A 196 13.35 -4.32 -7.59
CA GLY A 196 14.31 -4.66 -8.65
C GLY A 196 15.36 -3.57 -8.83
N MET A 197 14.95 -2.29 -8.86
CA MET A 197 15.88 -1.15 -8.89
C MET A 197 16.75 -1.10 -7.64
N ALA A 198 16.19 -1.30 -6.45
CA ALA A 198 16.94 -1.34 -5.19
C ALA A 198 18.02 -2.42 -5.22
N TYR A 199 17.65 -3.63 -5.62
CA TYR A 199 18.59 -4.75 -5.76
C TYR A 199 19.69 -4.45 -6.78
N TRP A 200 19.33 -3.88 -7.94
CA TRP A 200 20.30 -3.49 -8.97
C TRP A 200 21.31 -2.47 -8.45
N GLN A 201 20.87 -1.47 -7.67
CA GLN A 201 21.76 -0.46 -7.08
C GLN A 201 22.73 -1.05 -6.04
N MET A 202 22.33 -2.11 -5.35
CA MET A 202 23.17 -2.79 -4.37
C MET A 202 24.18 -3.76 -4.97
N ARG A 203 23.87 -4.35 -6.13
CA ARG A 203 24.71 -5.39 -6.75
C ARG A 203 26.19 -4.96 -6.90
N PRO A 204 26.52 -3.75 -7.38
CA PRO A 204 27.91 -3.31 -7.49
C PRO A 204 28.60 -3.04 -6.14
N GLN A 205 27.85 -2.99 -5.03
CA GLN A 205 28.43 -2.85 -3.68
C GLN A 205 28.78 -4.21 -3.05
N GLY A 206 28.48 -5.34 -3.71
CA GLY A 206 28.60 -6.68 -3.13
C GLY A 206 27.25 -7.33 -2.77
N GLY A 207 26.13 -6.71 -3.20
CA GLY A 207 24.78 -7.26 -3.05
C GLY A 207 24.37 -7.46 -1.58
N PHE A 208 23.74 -8.60 -1.28
CA PHE A 208 23.31 -8.93 0.08
C PHE A 208 24.49 -9.13 1.05
N GLY A 209 25.65 -9.59 0.55
CA GLY A 209 26.84 -9.75 1.39
C GLY A 209 27.26 -8.43 2.03
N TRP A 210 27.25 -7.34 1.26
CA TRP A 210 27.50 -5.98 1.76
C TRP A 210 26.45 -5.50 2.74
N LEU A 211 25.17 -5.73 2.44
CA LEU A 211 24.05 -5.33 3.31
C LEU A 211 24.17 -5.93 4.73
N PHE A 212 24.64 -7.18 4.82
CA PHE A 212 24.87 -7.88 6.08
C PHE A 212 26.30 -7.73 6.63
N GLY A 213 27.13 -6.82 6.08
CA GLY A 213 28.48 -6.57 6.56
C GLY A 213 29.49 -7.71 6.31
N ARG A 214 29.20 -8.64 5.38
CA ARG A 214 30.06 -9.79 5.06
C ARG A 214 31.13 -9.49 4.01
N ASN A 215 31.21 -8.26 3.49
CA ASN A 215 32.15 -7.89 2.42
C ASN A 215 33.63 -8.03 2.81
N ASP A 216 33.97 -7.83 4.09
CA ASP A 216 35.37 -7.86 4.54
C ASP A 216 36.02 -9.23 4.39
N LYS A 217 35.22 -10.32 4.37
CA LYS A 217 35.74 -11.68 4.19
C LYS A 217 36.07 -12.02 2.74
N ILE A 218 35.40 -11.41 1.76
CA ILE A 218 35.62 -11.70 0.33
C ILE A 218 36.84 -10.94 -0.19
N VAL A 219 37.03 -9.69 0.23
CA VAL A 219 38.22 -8.89 -0.13
C VAL A 219 39.47 -9.45 0.56
N ALA A 220 39.38 -9.93 1.80
CA ALA A 220 40.49 -10.61 2.48
C ALA A 220 40.86 -11.97 1.85
N ALA A 221 39.89 -12.70 1.30
CA ALA A 221 40.13 -13.98 0.61
C ALA A 221 40.74 -13.82 -0.79
N TYR A 222 40.54 -12.67 -1.44
CA TYR A 222 41.10 -12.35 -2.75
C TYR A 222 42.40 -11.54 -2.71
N LYS A 223 42.87 -11.12 -1.52
CA LYS A 223 44.24 -10.61 -1.40
C LYS A 223 45.20 -11.75 -1.75
N PRO A 224 46.00 -11.63 -2.83
CA PRO A 224 46.97 -12.65 -3.18
C PRO A 224 47.88 -12.88 -1.97
N LYS A 225 48.18 -14.14 -1.69
CA LYS A 225 48.90 -14.65 -0.51
C LYS A 225 50.29 -14.03 -0.25
N GLY A 226 50.73 -13.07 -1.06
CA GLY A 226 52.02 -12.38 -0.99
C GLY A 226 52.00 -10.97 -0.40
N GLU A 227 50.85 -10.37 -0.11
CA GLU A 227 50.77 -8.97 0.38
C GLU A 227 50.65 -8.83 1.91
N TYR A 228 51.05 -9.86 2.66
CA TYR A 228 51.26 -9.80 4.11
C TYR A 228 52.76 -9.62 4.44
N ILE A 229 53.47 -8.75 3.72
CA ILE A 229 54.87 -8.41 4.01
C ILE A 229 54.95 -6.91 4.21
N GLY A 230 54.73 -6.46 5.44
CA GLY A 230 54.74 -5.04 5.78
C GLY A 230 54.54 -4.75 7.27
N LEU A 231 54.98 -5.65 8.16
CA LEU A 231 55.24 -5.33 9.57
C LEU A 231 56.69 -5.70 9.86
N LYS A 232 57.59 -4.82 9.42
CA LYS A 232 58.95 -4.68 9.96
C LYS A 232 59.24 -3.18 10.02
N GLY A 233 59.48 -2.70 11.23
CA GLY A 233 59.72 -1.30 11.59
C GLY A 233 59.21 -1.07 12.99
#